data_AF-A0AAN7WKZ0-F1
#
_entry.id   AF-A0AAN7WKZ0-F1
#
_cell.length_a   1.000
_cell.length_b   1.000
_cell.length_c   1.000
_cell.angle_alpha   90.00
_cell.angle_beta   90.00
_cell.angle_gamma   90.00
#
_symmetry.space_group_name_H-M   'P 1'
#
loop_
_entity.id
_entity.type
_entity.pdbx_description
1 polymer ?
#
loop_
_entity_poly.entity_id
_entity_poly.type
_entity_poly.pdbx_seq_one_letter_code
_entity_poly.pdbx_strand_id
1 'polypeptide(L)'
;MPCYIMKRKLRHIQSIGIYNVCTPLNKDTTTNFIKTHACFFTIETTKGDIIYVSETQQTTLCNVQFNAINFDGCPLDRFILKIFTEYPLAEPLRLNLNKKNDKWNQVALYSINLNNLNVININKLSSVKGIIIPILKMSDGYFLPNQFKLGIQDHNNQFANYNSSTIKKSFNYNSLIKLNKLVEYQKQLNQDKLNLSKSIENCLSDYKFKEFNKERLKIIKTLIEKIELRLSEKRAKIKSLNLELSKCKSQISLPFKKQSSNVTIEQDEYGNTYSNLIQLKDKIGKIKSKKIQHLVTVFNNIPFINNTDINFFQMVTNKSPNNMYEYTLKLFNIDFDHILTLSQESREKRIKANTQLGSYVLLLLLISNKILNIQIPFNMSYYGSTSMINFHYPLFITHVQSTKHLNEFKLGINLLNININQINQFLQN
;
A
#
# COMPACT_ATOMS: atom_id res chain seq x y z
N MET A 1 -34.96 -24.86 26.38
CA MET A 1 -34.51 -23.86 25.38
C MET A 1 -35.16 -22.52 25.72
N PRO A 2 -34.40 -21.46 26.04
CA PRO A 2 -34.96 -20.30 26.73
C PRO A 2 -35.81 -19.45 25.77
N CYS A 3 -37.11 -19.35 26.05
CA CYS A 3 -38.11 -18.47 25.41
C CYS A 3 -37.75 -16.96 25.42
N TYR A 4 -36.58 -16.60 25.93
CA TYR A 4 -36.17 -15.23 26.19
C TYR A 4 -35.77 -14.45 24.93
N ILE A 5 -35.26 -15.15 23.89
CA ILE A 5 -34.94 -14.53 22.59
C ILE A 5 -36.22 -14.05 21.86
N MET A 6 -37.40 -14.54 22.27
CA MET A 6 -38.63 -14.44 21.49
C MET A 6 -39.40 -13.12 21.60
N LYS A 7 -39.00 -12.19 22.47
CA LYS A 7 -39.72 -10.92 22.70
C LYS A 7 -38.98 -9.68 22.17
N ARG A 8 -37.88 -9.86 21.43
CA ARG A 8 -36.92 -8.79 21.17
C ARG A 8 -37.30 -7.93 19.97
N LYS A 9 -37.35 -6.61 20.17
CA LYS A 9 -37.26 -5.63 19.09
C LYS A 9 -35.77 -5.41 18.81
N LEU A 10 -35.28 -5.87 17.65
CA LEU A 10 -33.94 -5.53 17.20
C LEU A 10 -33.90 -4.03 16.90
N ARG A 11 -33.28 -3.25 17.78
CA ARG A 11 -33.14 -1.80 17.63
C ARG A 11 -31.66 -1.47 17.52
N HIS A 12 -31.29 -0.78 16.44
CA HIS A 12 -29.93 -0.31 16.22
C HIS A 12 -29.79 1.10 16.79
N ILE A 13 -28.86 1.28 17.73
CA ILE A 13 -28.50 2.60 18.27
C ILE A 13 -27.64 3.30 17.22
N GLN A 14 -28.08 4.47 16.75
CA GLN A 14 -27.36 5.26 15.75
C GLN A 14 -26.45 6.32 16.40
N SER A 15 -26.95 6.96 17.46
CA SER A 15 -26.18 7.94 18.23
C SER A 15 -26.68 8.03 19.67
N ILE A 16 -25.79 8.44 20.56
CA ILE A 16 -26.13 8.76 21.96
C ILE A 16 -25.81 10.23 22.18
N GLY A 17 -26.82 11.01 22.56
CA GLY A 17 -26.66 12.39 23.01
C GLY A 17 -26.70 12.43 24.55
N ILE A 18 -25.77 13.12 25.18
CA ILE A 18 -25.75 13.33 26.62
C ILE A 18 -26.04 14.80 26.89
N TYR A 19 -27.16 15.06 27.56
CA TYR A 19 -27.62 16.40 27.90
C TYR A 19 -27.32 16.73 29.36
N ASN A 20 -27.08 18.01 29.65
CA ASN A 20 -26.71 18.55 30.96
C ASN A 20 -25.47 17.84 31.56
N VAL A 21 -24.37 17.77 30.80
CA VAL A 21 -23.11 17.19 31.29
C VAL A 21 -22.50 18.12 32.34
N CYS A 22 -22.64 17.76 33.60
CA CYS A 22 -22.13 18.51 34.74
C CYS A 22 -21.52 17.54 35.76
N THR A 23 -20.33 17.84 36.28
CA THR A 23 -19.76 17.09 37.40
C THR A 23 -20.32 17.60 38.72
N PRO A 24 -20.88 16.73 39.58
CA PRO A 24 -21.19 17.10 40.95
C PRO A 24 -19.88 17.28 41.74
N LEU A 25 -19.73 18.40 42.44
CA LEU A 25 -18.57 18.70 43.30
C LEU A 25 -18.49 17.77 44.52
N ASN A 26 -19.64 17.28 45.02
CA ASN A 26 -19.76 16.32 46.11
C ASN A 26 -20.80 15.25 45.76
N LYS A 27 -20.57 14.00 46.18
CA LYS A 27 -21.49 12.87 45.91
C LYS A 27 -22.89 13.04 46.54
N ASP A 28 -23.03 13.92 47.53
CA ASP A 28 -24.22 14.02 48.38
C ASP A 28 -25.04 15.33 48.23
N THR A 29 -24.62 16.30 47.40
CA THR A 29 -25.34 17.59 47.27
C THR A 29 -25.65 17.93 45.81
N THR A 30 -26.94 18.09 45.52
CA THR A 30 -27.53 18.34 44.20
C THR A 30 -27.41 19.79 43.71
N THR A 31 -26.55 20.63 44.29
CA THR A 31 -26.59 22.09 44.05
C THR A 31 -25.32 22.70 43.45
N ASN A 32 -24.18 22.00 43.47
CA ASN A 32 -22.91 22.55 42.97
C ASN A 32 -22.41 21.74 41.78
N PHE A 33 -22.59 22.31 40.58
CA PHE A 33 -22.24 21.68 39.30
C PHE A 33 -21.16 22.49 38.60
N ILE A 34 -20.08 21.82 38.18
CA ILE A 34 -19.09 22.42 37.29
C ILE A 34 -19.37 21.96 35.85
N LYS A 35 -19.30 22.89 34.90
CA LYS A 35 -19.37 22.57 33.47
C LYS A 35 -18.10 21.81 33.07
N THR A 36 -18.29 20.59 32.59
CA THR A 36 -17.21 19.70 32.19
C THR A 36 -16.67 20.07 30.81
N HIS A 37 -15.35 19.96 30.62
CA HIS A 37 -14.69 20.36 29.38
C HIS A 37 -14.65 19.23 28.34
N ALA A 38 -14.48 17.98 28.80
CA ALA A 38 -14.40 16.80 27.95
C ALA A 38 -15.20 15.64 28.57
N CYS A 39 -15.90 14.86 27.74
CA CYS A 39 -16.54 13.62 28.18
C CYS A 39 -16.41 12.50 27.14
N PHE A 40 -16.47 11.28 27.65
CA PHE A 40 -16.62 10.06 26.87
C PHE A 40 -17.54 9.10 27.61
N PHE A 41 -18.08 8.09 26.93
CA PHE A 41 -18.85 7.04 27.56
C PHE A 41 -18.31 5.66 27.19
N THR A 42 -18.57 4.69 28.06
CA THR A 42 -18.35 3.28 27.79
C THR A 42 -19.68 2.54 27.81
N ILE A 43 -19.80 1.56 26.91
CA ILE A 43 -20.90 0.60 26.91
C ILE A 43 -20.33 -0.73 27.37
N GLU A 44 -20.88 -1.26 28.44
CA GLU A 44 -20.49 -2.53 29.05
C GLU A 44 -21.62 -3.55 28.99
N THR A 45 -21.25 -4.84 28.91
CA THR A 45 -22.18 -5.95 29.12
C THR A 45 -22.66 -5.97 30.57
N THR A 46 -23.76 -6.68 30.84
CA THR A 46 -24.18 -6.98 32.22
C THR A 46 -23.17 -7.80 33.03
N LYS A 47 -22.16 -8.39 32.36
CA LYS A 47 -21.06 -9.13 32.97
C LYS A 47 -19.83 -8.25 33.25
N GLY A 48 -19.85 -6.99 32.83
CA GLY A 48 -18.75 -6.03 33.01
C GLY A 48 -17.75 -5.96 31.86
N ASP A 49 -17.99 -6.67 30.75
CA ASP A 49 -17.12 -6.61 29.56
C ASP A 49 -17.36 -5.32 28.78
N ILE A 50 -16.30 -4.56 28.48
CA ILE A 50 -16.41 -3.33 27.71
C ILE A 50 -16.63 -3.68 26.23
N ILE A 51 -17.78 -3.30 25.70
CA ILE A 51 -18.15 -3.52 24.28
C ILE A 51 -17.66 -2.35 23.43
N TYR A 52 -17.81 -1.13 23.92
CA TYR A 52 -17.52 0.08 23.17
C TYR A 52 -17.04 1.19 24.08
N VAL A 53 -16.07 1.96 23.59
CA VAL A 53 -15.58 3.19 24.21
C VAL A 53 -15.74 4.29 23.18
N SER A 54 -16.44 5.36 23.52
CA SER A 54 -16.58 6.50 22.63
C SER A 54 -15.29 7.32 22.55
N GLU A 55 -15.13 8.04 21.44
CA GLU A 55 -14.15 9.12 21.38
C GLU A 55 -14.45 10.17 22.45
N THR A 56 -13.43 10.92 22.87
CA THR A 56 -13.59 12.05 23.79
C THR A 56 -14.12 13.25 23.03
N GLN A 57 -15.27 13.79 23.41
CA GLN A 57 -15.81 15.02 22.84
C GLN A 57 -15.67 16.17 23.84
N GLN A 58 -15.25 17.33 23.33
CA GLN A 58 -15.18 18.58 24.09
C GLN A 58 -16.29 19.50 23.63
N THR A 59 -17.17 19.92 24.54
CA THR A 59 -18.20 20.92 24.23
C THR A 59 -18.34 21.92 25.37
N THR A 60 -18.44 23.19 25.03
CA THR A 60 -18.79 24.27 25.97
C THR A 60 -20.31 24.34 26.24
N LEU A 61 -21.09 23.71 25.36
CA LEU A 61 -22.54 23.59 25.44
C LEU A 61 -22.92 22.37 26.31
N CYS A 62 -24.04 22.46 27.02
CA CYS A 62 -24.57 21.41 27.89
C CYS A 62 -25.02 20.12 27.14
N ASN A 63 -24.72 19.97 25.86
CA ASN A 63 -25.11 18.81 25.06
C ASN A 63 -23.91 18.27 24.28
N VAL A 64 -23.63 16.99 24.47
CA VAL A 64 -22.58 16.27 23.76
C VAL A 64 -23.24 15.17 22.94
N GLN A 65 -23.07 15.18 21.62
CA GLN A 65 -23.66 14.19 20.74
C GLN A 65 -22.60 13.33 20.05
N PHE A 66 -22.59 12.05 20.39
CA PHE A 66 -21.70 11.08 19.78
C PHE A 66 -22.39 10.44 18.58
N ASN A 67 -21.98 10.89 17.40
CA ASN A 67 -22.46 10.39 16.12
C ASN A 67 -21.70 9.11 15.73
N ALA A 68 -22.41 8.16 15.11
CA ALA A 68 -21.88 6.91 14.57
C ALA A 68 -21.26 5.99 15.64
N ILE A 69 -22.11 5.48 16.53
CA ILE A 69 -21.71 4.38 17.40
C ILE A 69 -21.80 3.09 16.56
N ASN A 70 -20.66 2.55 16.16
CA ASN A 70 -20.58 1.22 15.57
C ASN A 70 -20.78 0.18 16.69
N PHE A 71 -21.99 0.14 17.22
CA PHE A 71 -22.39 -0.89 18.16
C PHE A 71 -22.71 -2.14 17.35
N ASP A 72 -21.68 -2.96 17.13
CA ASP A 72 -21.86 -4.31 16.60
C ASP A 72 -22.78 -5.06 17.54
N GLY A 73 -24.03 -5.22 17.08
CA GLY A 73 -25.18 -5.55 17.90
C GLY A 73 -25.00 -6.82 18.70
N CYS A 74 -24.43 -6.68 19.89
CA CYS A 74 -24.56 -7.69 20.91
C CYS A 74 -26.06 -7.81 21.18
N PRO A 75 -26.68 -9.00 21.10
CA PRO A 75 -28.12 -9.19 21.29
C PRO A 75 -28.52 -9.06 22.76
N LEU A 76 -27.86 -8.18 23.51
CA LEU A 76 -28.10 -7.92 24.91
C LEU A 76 -29.24 -6.92 25.02
N ASP A 77 -30.34 -7.34 25.63
CA ASP A 77 -31.48 -6.46 25.96
C ASP A 77 -31.08 -5.36 26.95
N ARG A 78 -29.94 -5.55 27.64
CA ARG A 78 -29.45 -4.70 28.71
C ARG A 78 -27.96 -4.45 28.53
N PHE A 79 -27.60 -3.17 28.60
CA PHE A 79 -26.20 -2.74 28.66
C PHE A 79 -26.06 -1.68 29.74
N ILE A 80 -24.84 -1.54 30.25
CA ILE A 80 -24.48 -0.53 31.23
C ILE A 80 -23.77 0.59 30.48
N LEU A 81 -24.32 1.79 30.55
CA LEU A 81 -23.71 3.00 30.02
C LEU A 81 -23.03 3.73 31.17
N LYS A 82 -21.69 3.82 31.15
CA LYS A 82 -20.93 4.65 32.08
C LYS A 82 -20.46 5.91 31.37
N ILE A 83 -20.60 7.05 32.03
CA ILE A 83 -20.19 8.35 31.48
C ILE A 83 -19.05 8.87 32.34
N PHE A 84 -17.96 9.22 31.66
CA PHE A 84 -16.74 9.74 32.25
C PHE A 84 -16.52 11.17 31.78
N THR A 85 -16.04 12.01 32.69
CA THR A 85 -15.74 13.41 32.39
C THR A 85 -14.40 13.80 32.97
N GLU A 86 -13.71 14.70 32.28
CA GLU A 86 -12.48 15.29 32.78
C GLU A 86 -12.78 16.36 33.83
N TYR A 87 -12.03 16.35 34.94
CA TYR A 87 -12.14 17.38 35.96
C TYR A 87 -11.57 18.71 35.42
N PRO A 88 -12.29 19.84 35.52
CA PRO A 88 -11.77 21.11 35.06
C PRO A 88 -10.58 21.52 35.91
N LEU A 89 -9.42 21.70 35.26
CA LEU A 89 -8.15 22.10 35.89
C LEU A 89 -8.15 23.54 36.44
N ALA A 90 -9.25 24.28 36.27
CA ALA A 90 -9.32 25.73 36.49
C ALA A 90 -9.81 26.19 37.88
N GLU A 91 -10.14 25.29 38.83
CA GLU A 91 -10.41 25.70 40.22
C GLU A 91 -9.70 24.81 41.26
N PRO A 92 -9.02 25.39 42.27
CA PRO A 92 -8.22 24.67 43.23
C PRO A 92 -9.08 24.23 44.43
N LEU A 93 -10.08 23.39 44.22
CA LEU A 93 -10.76 22.73 45.36
C LEU A 93 -10.11 21.39 45.63
N ARG A 94 -9.07 21.50 46.48
CA ARG A 94 -8.39 20.43 47.20
C ARG A 94 -9.39 19.41 47.77
N LEU A 95 -9.56 18.30 47.08
CA LEU A 95 -9.85 17.02 47.73
C LEU A 95 -8.64 16.13 47.48
N ASN A 96 -8.06 15.65 48.58
CA ASN A 96 -6.82 14.88 48.69
C ASN A 96 -6.78 13.64 47.78
N LEU A 97 -6.54 13.82 46.49
CA LEU A 97 -6.20 12.75 45.56
C LEU A 97 -4.69 12.85 45.29
N ASN A 98 -3.91 12.28 46.19
CA ASN A 98 -2.46 12.04 46.05
C ASN A 98 -2.12 11.00 44.96
N LYS A 99 -2.79 11.04 43.80
CA LYS A 99 -2.45 10.24 42.63
C LYS A 99 -2.48 11.15 41.40
N LYS A 100 -1.30 11.42 40.84
CA LYS A 100 -1.06 12.27 39.66
C LYS A 100 -1.76 11.79 38.35
N ASN A 101 -2.64 10.79 38.40
CA ASN A 101 -3.15 10.08 37.22
C ASN A 101 -4.67 10.09 37.03
N ASP A 102 -5.48 10.53 38.00
CA ASP A 102 -6.94 10.42 37.87
C ASP A 102 -7.57 11.72 37.36
N LYS A 103 -7.30 12.04 36.08
CA LYS A 103 -7.96 13.18 35.38
C LYS A 103 -9.43 12.92 35.06
N TRP A 104 -9.83 11.66 35.02
CA TRP A 104 -11.14 11.22 34.55
C TRP A 104 -11.95 10.61 35.70
N ASN A 105 -13.14 11.16 35.93
CA ASN A 105 -14.07 10.65 36.94
C ASN A 105 -15.30 10.05 36.28
N GLN A 106 -15.75 8.91 36.81
CA GLN A 106 -17.05 8.34 36.47
C GLN A 106 -18.15 9.18 37.12
N VAL A 107 -19.02 9.79 36.32
CA VAL A 107 -20.05 10.70 36.81
C VAL A 107 -21.43 10.08 36.86
N ALA A 108 -21.73 9.20 35.90
CA ALA A 108 -23.02 8.53 35.85
C ALA A 108 -22.88 7.09 35.38
N LEU A 109 -23.76 6.23 35.91
CA LEU A 109 -23.89 4.84 35.53
C LEU A 109 -25.38 4.55 35.29
N TYR A 110 -25.71 4.13 34.07
CA TYR A 110 -27.07 3.82 33.66
C TYR A 110 -27.19 2.37 33.21
N SER A 111 -28.05 1.60 33.88
CA SER A 111 -28.47 0.29 33.39
C SER A 111 -29.63 0.44 32.42
N ILE A 112 -29.36 0.41 31.12
CA ILE A 112 -30.36 0.66 30.08
C ILE A 112 -30.91 -0.69 29.61
N ASN A 113 -32.24 -0.84 29.65
CA ASN A 113 -32.95 -1.97 29.06
C ASN A 113 -33.70 -1.51 27.80
N LEU A 114 -33.32 -2.03 26.63
CA LEU A 114 -33.86 -1.62 25.33
C LEU A 114 -35.36 -1.89 25.17
N ASN A 115 -35.91 -2.83 25.92
CA ASN A 115 -37.34 -3.14 25.92
C ASN A 115 -38.17 -2.11 26.71
N ASN A 116 -37.54 -1.38 27.63
CA ASN A 116 -38.17 -0.46 28.58
C ASN A 116 -37.64 0.96 28.34
N LEU A 117 -37.98 1.51 27.17
CA LEU A 117 -37.59 2.86 26.75
C LEU A 117 -38.82 3.72 26.52
N ASN A 118 -38.76 4.97 26.97
CA ASN A 118 -39.80 5.97 26.74
C ASN A 118 -39.50 6.73 25.45
N VAL A 119 -40.48 6.86 24.56
CA VAL A 119 -40.36 7.67 23.34
C VAL A 119 -40.41 9.15 23.71
N ILE A 120 -39.51 9.97 23.17
CA ILE A 120 -39.51 11.42 23.37
C ILE A 120 -39.63 12.16 22.04
N ASN A 121 -40.35 13.29 22.07
CA ASN A 121 -40.29 14.28 21.01
C ASN A 121 -39.20 15.32 21.35
N ILE A 122 -38.25 15.53 20.44
CA ILE A 122 -37.05 16.39 20.62
C ILE A 122 -37.43 17.80 21.12
N ASN A 123 -38.58 18.30 20.69
CA ASN A 123 -39.06 19.65 21.03
C ASN A 123 -39.47 19.80 22.51
N LYS A 124 -39.64 18.70 23.27
CA LYS A 124 -40.00 18.69 24.71
C LYS A 124 -38.82 18.35 25.62
N LEU A 125 -37.58 18.38 25.12
CA LEU A 125 -36.39 18.09 25.93
C LEU A 125 -36.22 19.02 27.14
N SER A 126 -36.66 20.27 27.02
CA SER A 126 -36.61 21.27 28.10
C SER A 126 -37.44 20.89 29.34
N SER A 127 -38.38 19.96 29.20
CA SER A 127 -39.25 19.48 30.28
C SER A 127 -38.68 18.26 31.04
N VAL A 128 -37.54 17.72 30.61
CA VAL A 128 -36.88 16.59 31.29
C VAL A 128 -36.01 17.14 32.43
N LYS A 129 -36.44 16.93 33.68
CA LYS A 129 -35.67 17.32 34.87
C LYS A 129 -34.60 16.26 35.16
N GLY A 130 -33.32 16.63 35.05
CA GLY A 130 -32.21 15.72 35.34
C GLY A 130 -30.86 16.27 34.89
N ILE A 131 -29.80 15.65 35.40
CA ILE A 131 -28.39 15.98 35.15
C ILE A 131 -27.76 14.76 34.49
N ILE A 132 -26.97 14.96 33.43
CA ILE A 132 -26.36 13.91 32.60
C ILE A 132 -27.44 12.95 32.08
N ILE A 133 -28.33 13.44 31.23
CA ILE A 133 -29.43 12.66 30.65
C ILE A 133 -28.97 12.03 29.33
N PRO A 134 -28.85 10.69 29.23
CA PRO A 134 -28.56 10.02 27.96
C PRO A 134 -29.84 9.90 27.12
N ILE A 135 -29.77 10.36 25.88
CA ILE A 135 -30.81 10.23 24.86
C ILE A 135 -30.28 9.32 23.76
N LEU A 136 -31.00 8.23 23.52
CA LEU A 136 -30.65 7.24 22.51
C LEU A 136 -31.40 7.57 21.22
N LYS A 137 -30.69 7.84 20.13
CA LYS A 137 -31.27 7.94 18.78
C LYS A 137 -31.20 6.56 18.12
N MET A 138 -32.33 6.08 17.65
CA MET A 138 -32.47 4.83 16.91
C MET A 138 -33.13 5.10 15.55
N SER A 139 -33.19 4.10 14.67
CA SER A 139 -33.87 4.19 13.37
C SER A 139 -35.31 4.68 13.48
N ASP A 140 -35.98 4.34 14.58
CA ASP A 140 -37.41 4.56 14.75
C ASP A 140 -37.73 5.84 15.57
N GLY A 141 -36.72 6.56 16.07
CA GLY A 141 -36.90 7.80 16.85
C GLY A 141 -35.93 7.98 18.02
N TYR A 142 -36.26 8.94 18.90
CA TYR A 142 -35.47 9.30 20.09
C TYR A 142 -36.08 8.69 21.35
N PHE A 143 -35.24 8.10 22.19
CA PHE A 143 -35.65 7.32 23.35
C PHE A 143 -34.91 7.72 24.63
N LEU A 144 -35.65 7.72 25.75
CA LEU A 144 -35.13 7.91 27.10
C LEU A 144 -35.10 6.58 27.86
N PRO A 145 -34.10 6.35 28.73
CA PRO A 145 -34.21 5.32 29.76
C PRO A 145 -35.37 5.60 30.71
N ASN A 146 -36.10 4.55 31.12
CA ASN A 146 -37.26 4.65 32.03
C ASN A 146 -36.99 5.32 33.39
N GLN A 147 -35.72 5.51 33.77
CA GLN A 147 -35.31 6.15 35.01
C GLN A 147 -35.65 7.66 35.05
N PHE A 148 -35.89 8.26 33.88
CA PHE A 148 -36.29 9.67 33.78
C PHE A 148 -37.77 9.77 33.42
N LYS A 149 -38.52 10.54 34.22
CA LYS A 149 -39.93 10.84 33.96
C LYS A 149 -40.05 12.21 33.29
N LEU A 150 -40.77 12.28 32.17
CA LEU A 150 -41.21 13.54 31.58
C LEU A 150 -42.22 14.19 32.53
N GLY A 151 -41.97 15.43 32.95
CA GLY A 151 -42.83 16.15 33.90
C GLY A 151 -44.12 16.69 33.28
N ILE A 152 -44.84 15.87 32.51
CA ILE A 152 -46.10 16.27 31.84
C ILE A 152 -47.16 15.22 32.16
N GLN A 153 -48.02 15.54 33.14
CA GLN A 153 -49.39 15.08 33.17
C GLN A 153 -50.12 15.85 32.08
N ASP A 154 -50.32 15.29 30.89
CA ASP A 154 -51.32 15.80 29.96
C ASP A 154 -52.00 14.64 29.24
N HIS A 155 -53.30 14.58 29.48
CA HIS A 155 -54.28 13.85 28.70
C HIS A 155 -54.15 14.21 27.23
N ASN A 156 -53.60 13.31 26.41
CA ASN A 156 -53.99 13.12 25.01
C ASN A 156 -53.35 11.81 24.50
N ASN A 157 -54.15 10.74 24.65
CA ASN A 157 -53.88 9.39 24.15
C ASN A 157 -53.90 9.34 22.61
N GLN A 158 -52.90 9.93 21.96
CA GLN A 158 -52.65 9.70 20.51
C GLN A 158 -51.34 8.94 20.25
N PHE A 159 -50.44 8.82 21.23
CA PHE A 159 -49.23 8.00 21.13
C PHE A 159 -49.32 6.64 21.83
N ALA A 160 -50.36 6.40 22.63
CA ALA A 160 -50.60 5.11 23.27
C ALA A 160 -50.87 3.97 22.26
N ASN A 161 -51.30 4.31 21.03
CA ASN A 161 -51.63 3.33 19.99
C ASN A 161 -50.43 2.69 19.27
N TYR A 162 -49.19 3.13 19.51
CA TYR A 162 -48.00 2.44 18.99
C TYR A 162 -47.50 1.31 19.90
N ASN A 163 -47.91 1.33 21.18
CA ASN A 163 -47.51 0.32 22.16
C ASN A 163 -48.45 -0.90 22.22
N SER A 164 -49.59 -0.86 21.54
CA SER A 164 -50.53 -1.99 21.41
C SER A 164 -50.32 -2.81 20.12
N SER A 165 -49.14 -2.69 19.47
CA SER A 165 -48.72 -3.72 18.52
C SER A 165 -48.53 -5.01 19.30
N THR A 166 -49.56 -5.86 19.30
CA THR A 166 -49.51 -7.23 19.75
C THR A 166 -48.20 -7.82 19.25
N ILE A 167 -47.33 -8.22 20.19
CA ILE A 167 -46.04 -8.82 19.87
C ILE A 167 -46.37 -10.07 19.04
N LYS A 168 -46.35 -9.95 17.71
CA LYS A 168 -46.53 -11.09 16.82
C LYS A 168 -45.32 -11.98 17.06
N LYS A 169 -45.54 -13.01 17.87
CA LYS A 169 -44.61 -14.14 18.03
C LYS A 169 -44.60 -14.94 16.73
N SER A 170 -44.04 -14.39 15.67
CA SER A 170 -43.83 -15.13 14.43
C SER A 170 -42.35 -15.38 14.27
N PHE A 171 -41.86 -16.44 14.94
CA PHE A 171 -40.61 -17.07 14.54
C PHE A 171 -40.88 -17.85 13.27
N ASN A 172 -40.26 -17.44 12.18
CA ASN A 172 -40.14 -18.31 11.02
C ASN A 172 -38.92 -19.19 11.26
N TYR A 173 -39.02 -20.51 11.08
CA TYR A 173 -37.89 -21.44 11.13
C TYR A 173 -36.69 -20.92 10.31
N ASN A 174 -36.97 -20.25 9.20
CA ASN A 174 -35.97 -19.61 8.35
C ASN A 174 -35.16 -18.49 9.06
N SER A 175 -35.74 -17.75 10.00
CA SER A 175 -34.98 -16.73 10.75
C SER A 175 -34.01 -17.37 11.75
N LEU A 176 -34.36 -18.52 12.33
CA LEU A 176 -33.50 -19.28 13.22
C LEU A 176 -32.34 -19.92 12.47
N ILE A 177 -32.58 -20.48 11.28
CA ILE A 177 -31.51 -20.97 10.40
C ILE A 177 -30.56 -19.84 10.02
N LYS A 178 -31.08 -18.66 9.64
CA LYS A 178 -30.24 -17.50 9.30
C LYS A 178 -29.36 -17.09 10.47
N LEU A 179 -29.88 -17.08 11.70
CA LEU A 179 -29.09 -16.79 12.89
C LEU A 179 -28.00 -17.85 13.11
N ASN A 180 -28.32 -19.13 12.95
CA ASN A 180 -27.32 -20.19 13.08
C ASN A 180 -26.20 -20.06 12.03
N LYS A 181 -26.57 -19.77 10.77
CA LYS A 181 -25.59 -19.50 9.70
C LYS A 181 -24.71 -18.29 10.00
N LEU A 182 -25.25 -17.24 10.62
CA LEU A 182 -24.46 -16.08 11.04
C LEU A 182 -23.46 -16.44 12.14
N VAL A 183 -23.83 -17.30 13.09
CA VAL A 183 -22.93 -17.80 14.13
C VAL A 183 -21.84 -18.69 13.53
N GLU A 184 -22.20 -19.58 12.59
CA GLU A 184 -21.23 -20.39 11.83
C GLU A 184 -20.24 -19.51 11.06
N TYR A 185 -20.74 -18.47 10.39
CA TYR A 185 -19.91 -17.51 9.68
C TYR A 185 -18.96 -16.74 10.62
N GLN A 186 -19.42 -16.32 11.80
CA GLN A 186 -18.56 -15.71 12.82
C GLN A 186 -17.48 -16.68 13.30
N LYS A 187 -17.81 -17.96 13.47
CA LYS A 187 -16.84 -19.00 13.84
C LYS A 187 -15.79 -19.18 12.74
N GLN A 188 -16.22 -19.20 11.47
CA GLN A 188 -15.31 -19.29 10.33
C GLN A 188 -14.37 -18.08 10.24
N LEU A 189 -14.89 -16.86 10.41
CA LEU A 189 -14.06 -15.65 10.46
C LEU A 189 -13.01 -15.70 11.58
N ASN A 190 -13.37 -16.23 12.75
CA ASN A 190 -12.42 -16.39 13.85
C ASN A 190 -11.34 -17.43 13.52
N GLN A 191 -11.70 -18.50 12.82
CA GLN A 191 -10.74 -19.50 12.34
C GLN A 191 -9.80 -18.92 11.28
N ASP A 192 -10.32 -18.11 10.36
CA ASP A 192 -9.51 -17.40 9.36
C ASP A 192 -8.54 -16.41 10.01
N LYS A 193 -8.97 -15.70 11.05
CA LYS A 193 -8.08 -14.84 11.85
C LYS A 193 -6.94 -15.65 12.49
N LEU A 194 -7.24 -16.82 13.06
CA LEU A 194 -6.22 -17.70 13.62
C LEU A 194 -5.25 -18.23 12.55
N ASN A 195 -5.76 -18.61 11.39
CA ASN A 195 -4.94 -19.06 10.27
C ASN A 195 -4.04 -17.93 9.75
N LEU A 196 -4.55 -16.71 9.69
CA LEU A 196 -3.79 -15.52 9.30
C LEU A 196 -2.72 -15.19 10.34
N SER A 197 -3.04 -15.26 11.64
CA SER A 197 -2.05 -15.12 12.72
C SER A 197 -0.93 -16.15 12.58
N LYS A 198 -1.26 -17.42 12.35
CA LYS A 198 -0.28 -18.48 12.11
C LYS A 198 0.55 -18.25 10.85
N SER A 199 -0.05 -17.73 9.78
CA SER A 199 0.68 -17.38 8.55
C SER A 199 1.69 -16.26 8.78
N ILE A 200 1.30 -15.23 9.56
CA ILE A 200 2.21 -14.16 9.98
C ILE A 200 3.33 -14.71 10.86
N GLU A 201 3.01 -15.55 11.83
CA GLU A 201 4.00 -16.21 12.70
C GLU A 201 4.97 -17.06 11.89
N ASN A 202 4.49 -17.84 10.92
CA ASN A 202 5.33 -18.64 10.03
C ASN A 202 6.28 -17.74 9.22
N CYS A 203 5.77 -16.67 8.63
CA CYS A 203 6.57 -15.68 7.90
C CYS A 203 7.61 -14.97 8.78
N LEU A 204 7.30 -14.72 10.05
CA LEU A 204 8.25 -14.19 11.03
C LEU A 204 9.26 -15.23 11.51
N SER A 205 8.85 -16.50 11.57
CA SER A 205 9.66 -17.64 12.00
C SER A 205 10.56 -18.21 10.89
N ASP A 206 10.44 -17.73 9.66
CA ASP A 206 11.45 -17.88 8.60
C ASP A 206 12.73 -17.09 8.97
N TYR A 207 13.35 -17.51 10.08
CA TYR A 207 14.51 -16.93 10.77
C TYR A 207 15.76 -16.82 9.89
N LYS A 208 15.76 -17.45 8.70
CA LYS A 208 16.84 -17.33 7.72
C LYS A 208 17.01 -15.90 7.21
N PHE A 209 15.96 -15.07 7.22
CA PHE A 209 16.07 -13.68 6.78
C PHE A 209 16.88 -12.79 7.75
N LYS A 210 16.82 -13.04 9.06
CA LYS A 210 17.57 -12.24 10.06
C LYS A 210 19.05 -12.61 10.08
N GLU A 211 19.39 -13.89 10.01
CA GLU A 211 20.79 -14.35 9.96
C GLU A 211 21.47 -13.96 8.65
N PHE A 212 20.79 -14.17 7.51
CA PHE A 212 21.31 -13.78 6.20
C PHE A 212 21.56 -12.27 6.08
N ASN A 213 20.66 -11.44 6.63
CA ASN A 213 20.88 -9.99 6.66
C ASN A 213 22.00 -9.58 7.60
N LYS A 214 22.18 -10.26 8.74
CA LYS A 214 23.28 -9.98 9.68
C LYS A 214 24.64 -10.32 9.06
N GLU A 215 24.74 -11.42 8.32
CA GLU A 215 25.95 -11.78 7.56
C GLU A 215 26.23 -10.81 6.41
N ARG A 216 25.20 -10.43 5.63
CA ARG A 216 25.35 -9.40 4.59
C ARG A 216 25.80 -8.06 5.17
N LEU A 217 25.29 -7.65 6.33
CA LEU A 217 25.72 -6.42 7.01
C LEU A 217 27.17 -6.51 7.47
N LYS A 218 27.65 -7.67 7.94
CA LYS A 218 29.07 -7.88 8.25
C LYS A 218 29.94 -7.76 7.00
N ILE A 219 29.54 -8.39 5.89
CA ILE A 219 30.25 -8.30 4.61
C ILE A 219 30.32 -6.84 4.15
N ILE A 220 29.21 -6.11 4.17
CA ILE A 220 29.16 -4.70 3.80
C ILE A 220 30.09 -3.85 4.68
N LYS A 221 30.12 -4.06 6.00
CA LYS A 221 31.05 -3.37 6.90
C LYS A 221 32.51 -3.63 6.55
N THR A 222 32.89 -4.89 6.32
CA THR A 222 34.27 -5.21 5.92
C THR A 222 34.66 -4.63 4.56
N LEU A 223 33.70 -4.45 3.65
CA LEU A 223 33.94 -3.78 2.37
C LEU A 223 34.14 -2.27 2.54
N ILE A 224 33.37 -1.64 3.42
CA ILE A 224 33.54 -0.22 3.77
C ILE A 224 34.94 0.00 4.36
N GLU A 225 35.35 -0.82 5.33
CA GLU A 225 36.68 -0.74 5.94
C GLU A 225 37.80 -0.88 4.88
N LYS A 226 37.67 -1.82 3.93
CA LYS A 226 38.63 -1.97 2.83
C LYS A 226 38.69 -0.75 1.91
N ILE A 227 37.56 -0.09 1.65
CA ILE A 227 37.52 1.12 0.83
C ILE A 227 38.15 2.30 1.57
N GLU A 228 37.89 2.45 2.87
CA GLU A 228 38.50 3.49 3.70
C GLU A 228 40.03 3.33 3.77
N LEU A 229 40.52 2.10 3.89
CA LEU A 229 41.95 1.80 3.88
C LEU A 229 42.58 2.21 2.54
N ARG A 230 41.98 1.84 1.41
CA ARG A 230 42.44 2.28 0.07
C ARG A 230 42.39 3.80 -0.11
N LEU A 231 41.37 4.47 0.42
CA LEU A 231 41.29 5.94 0.39
C LEU A 231 42.42 6.58 1.20
N SER A 232 42.78 6.00 2.35
CA SER A 232 43.90 6.49 3.16
C SER A 232 45.25 6.35 2.42
N GLU A 233 45.48 5.22 1.75
CA GLU A 233 46.68 5.00 0.92
C GLU A 233 46.75 5.97 -0.25
N LYS A 234 45.63 6.19 -0.95
CA LYS A 234 45.56 7.15 -2.06
C LYS A 234 45.80 8.58 -1.57
N ARG A 235 45.26 8.97 -0.41
CA ARG A 235 45.53 10.27 0.21
C ARG A 235 47.00 10.43 0.60
N ALA A 236 47.63 9.40 1.14
CA ALA A 236 49.06 9.40 1.44
C ALA A 236 49.91 9.57 0.17
N LYS A 237 49.55 8.87 -0.91
CA LYS A 237 50.22 9.01 -2.21
C LYS A 237 50.04 10.39 -2.85
N ILE A 238 48.87 11.00 -2.70
CA ILE A 238 48.65 12.39 -3.15
C ILE A 238 49.52 13.35 -2.34
N LYS A 239 49.66 13.15 -1.02
CA LYS A 239 50.56 13.97 -0.20
C LYS A 239 52.02 13.82 -0.62
N SER A 240 52.50 12.61 -0.90
CA SER A 240 53.87 12.41 -1.38
C SER A 240 54.11 13.06 -2.74
N LEU A 241 53.17 12.91 -3.68
CA LEU A 241 53.24 13.56 -5.00
C LEU A 241 53.21 15.09 -4.90
N ASN A 242 52.44 15.65 -3.98
CA ASN A 242 52.43 17.10 -3.74
C ASN A 242 53.75 17.60 -3.15
N LEU A 243 54.38 16.82 -2.27
CA LEU A 243 55.72 17.12 -1.75
C LEU A 243 56.77 17.05 -2.88
N GLU A 244 56.71 16.05 -3.75
CA GLU A 244 57.58 15.94 -4.92
C GLU A 244 57.36 17.09 -5.92
N LEU A 245 56.11 17.46 -6.19
CA LEU A 245 55.77 18.63 -7.01
C LEU A 245 56.31 19.94 -6.40
N SER A 246 56.26 20.09 -5.07
CA SER A 246 56.82 21.28 -4.40
C SER A 246 58.35 21.34 -4.52
N LYS A 247 59.03 20.19 -4.47
CA LYS A 247 60.48 20.07 -4.73
C LYS A 247 60.84 20.36 -6.19
N CYS A 248 60.04 19.88 -7.15
CA CYS A 248 60.23 20.18 -8.56
C CYS A 248 60.02 21.68 -8.88
N LYS A 249 59.05 22.36 -8.23
CA LYS A 249 58.86 23.81 -8.39
C LYS A 249 60.07 24.63 -7.93
N SER A 250 60.81 24.15 -6.92
CA SER A 250 62.06 24.80 -6.48
C SER A 250 63.29 24.52 -7.35
N GLN A 251 63.20 23.60 -8.33
CA GLN A 251 64.31 23.20 -9.20
C GLN A 251 64.23 23.76 -10.63
N ILE A 252 63.27 24.64 -10.92
CA ILE A 252 63.12 25.27 -12.25
C ILE A 252 64.13 26.42 -12.41
N SER A 253 65.40 26.08 -12.45
CA SER A 253 66.44 26.90 -13.09
C SER A 253 67.61 26.01 -13.46
N LEU A 254 67.53 25.36 -14.64
CA LEU A 254 68.65 24.99 -15.50
C LEU A 254 68.11 24.38 -16.82
N PRO A 255 68.79 24.60 -17.96
CA PRO A 255 68.17 24.56 -19.27
C PRO A 255 68.08 23.14 -19.85
N PHE A 256 67.06 22.97 -20.69
CA PHE A 256 66.83 21.87 -21.61
C PHE A 256 68.14 21.39 -22.29
N LYS A 257 68.55 20.15 -21.98
CA LYS A 257 69.45 19.38 -22.83
C LYS A 257 68.67 18.25 -23.53
N LYS A 258 68.56 18.45 -24.85
CA LYS A 258 68.39 17.53 -25.97
C LYS A 258 68.00 16.06 -25.67
N GLN A 259 66.87 15.68 -26.28
CA GLN A 259 66.64 14.45 -27.05
C GLN A 259 67.37 13.20 -26.55
N SER A 260 66.70 12.45 -25.67
CA SER A 260 66.94 11.02 -25.51
C SER A 260 66.02 10.23 -26.45
N SER A 261 66.60 9.34 -27.23
CA SER A 261 65.99 8.28 -28.06
C SER A 261 65.04 7.31 -27.32
N ASN A 262 64.69 7.59 -26.07
CA ASN A 262 63.77 6.80 -25.26
C ASN A 262 62.29 7.17 -25.49
N VAL A 263 62.01 8.38 -26.02
CA VAL A 263 60.64 8.82 -26.30
C VAL A 263 59.99 8.00 -27.43
N THR A 264 60.77 7.54 -28.41
CA THR A 264 60.28 6.70 -29.51
C THR A 264 59.98 5.26 -29.06
N ILE A 265 60.75 4.71 -28.12
CA ILE A 265 60.53 3.35 -27.60
C ILE A 265 59.23 3.28 -26.79
N GLU A 266 58.97 4.29 -25.94
CA GLU A 266 57.70 4.39 -25.21
C GLU A 266 56.52 4.59 -26.18
N GLN A 267 56.67 5.43 -27.21
CA GLN A 267 55.63 5.62 -28.24
C GLN A 267 55.34 4.35 -29.06
N ASP A 268 56.36 3.53 -29.34
CA ASP A 268 56.21 2.24 -30.04
C ASP A 268 55.54 1.18 -29.15
N GLU A 269 55.82 1.16 -27.84
CA GLU A 269 55.09 0.32 -26.89
C GLU A 269 53.62 0.75 -26.73
N TYR A 270 53.35 2.05 -26.70
CA TYR A 270 51.99 2.59 -26.76
C TYR A 270 51.31 2.21 -28.09
N GLY A 271 51.97 2.36 -29.23
CA GLY A 271 51.45 1.96 -30.55
C GLY A 271 51.12 0.48 -30.63
N ASN A 272 51.99 -0.39 -30.08
CA ASN A 272 51.78 -1.83 -30.03
C ASN A 272 50.61 -2.21 -29.09
N THR A 273 50.47 -1.55 -27.94
CA THR A 273 49.32 -1.79 -27.04
C THR A 273 48.01 -1.34 -27.67
N TYR A 274 47.96 -0.19 -28.35
CA TYR A 274 46.77 0.25 -29.09
C TYR A 274 46.45 -0.67 -30.26
N SER A 275 47.44 -1.13 -31.02
CA SER A 275 47.26 -2.11 -32.10
C SER A 275 46.67 -3.43 -31.55
N ASN A 276 47.20 -3.93 -30.44
CA ASN A 276 46.66 -5.12 -29.77
C ASN A 276 45.24 -4.90 -29.24
N LEU A 277 44.94 -3.72 -28.69
CA LEU A 277 43.59 -3.36 -28.25
C LEU A 277 42.60 -3.28 -29.43
N ILE A 278 43.02 -2.75 -30.58
CA ILE A 278 42.22 -2.71 -31.81
C ILE A 278 41.97 -4.14 -32.30
N GLN A 279 42.99 -4.98 -32.38
CA GLN A 279 42.83 -6.38 -32.77
C GLN A 279 41.92 -7.16 -31.81
N LEU A 280 42.02 -6.92 -30.51
CA LEU A 280 41.12 -7.52 -29.51
C LEU A 280 39.69 -6.99 -29.67
N LYS A 281 39.51 -5.69 -29.92
CA LYS A 281 38.22 -5.08 -30.21
C LYS A 281 37.59 -5.71 -31.46
N ASP A 282 38.35 -5.91 -32.53
CA ASP A 282 37.89 -6.54 -33.77
C ASP A 282 37.53 -8.01 -33.56
N LYS A 283 38.32 -8.75 -32.77
CA LYS A 283 37.99 -10.14 -32.37
C LYS A 283 36.68 -10.20 -31.59
N ILE A 284 36.48 -9.29 -30.63
CA ILE A 284 35.24 -9.19 -29.86
C ILE A 284 34.06 -8.82 -30.79
N GLY A 285 34.26 -7.89 -31.72
CA GLY A 285 33.27 -7.52 -32.74
C GLY A 285 32.84 -8.72 -33.58
N LYS A 286 33.79 -9.51 -34.09
CA LYS A 286 33.53 -10.75 -34.83
C LYS A 286 32.78 -11.81 -34.01
N ILE A 287 33.05 -11.92 -32.71
CA ILE A 287 32.33 -12.84 -31.83
C ILE A 287 30.89 -12.34 -31.60
N LYS A 288 30.71 -11.03 -31.40
CA LYS A 288 29.38 -10.42 -31.25
C LYS A 288 28.53 -10.62 -32.49
N SER A 289 29.06 -10.35 -33.68
CA SER A 289 28.34 -10.54 -34.95
C SER A 289 27.94 -12.00 -35.17
N LYS A 290 28.83 -12.96 -34.90
CA LYS A 290 28.50 -14.41 -34.93
C LYS A 290 27.38 -14.78 -33.95
N LYS A 291 27.41 -14.24 -32.73
CA LYS A 291 26.34 -14.47 -31.73
C LYS A 291 25.00 -13.88 -32.17
N ILE A 292 25.00 -12.69 -32.76
CA ILE A 292 23.79 -12.07 -33.34
C ILE A 292 23.27 -12.95 -34.47
N GLN A 293 24.14 -13.40 -35.36
CA GLN A 293 23.75 -14.29 -36.46
C GLN A 293 23.13 -15.59 -35.95
N HIS A 294 23.75 -16.25 -34.97
CA HIS A 294 23.20 -17.47 -34.36
C HIS A 294 21.87 -17.22 -33.65
N LEU A 295 21.73 -16.07 -32.98
CA LEU A 295 20.49 -15.71 -32.32
C LEU A 295 19.39 -15.49 -33.36
N VAL A 296 19.69 -14.79 -34.44
CA VAL A 296 18.72 -14.55 -35.51
C VAL A 296 18.36 -15.84 -36.24
N THR A 297 19.29 -16.76 -36.49
CA THR A 297 18.93 -18.06 -37.08
C THR A 297 18.01 -18.86 -36.17
N VAL A 298 18.24 -18.84 -34.86
CA VAL A 298 17.33 -19.47 -33.89
C VAL A 298 15.94 -18.83 -33.94
N PHE A 299 15.85 -17.50 -33.94
CA PHE A 299 14.56 -16.80 -33.96
C PHE A 299 13.83 -16.91 -35.31
N ASN A 300 14.55 -16.99 -36.43
CA ASN A 300 13.99 -17.26 -37.75
C ASN A 300 13.38 -18.67 -37.86
N ASN A 301 13.91 -19.63 -37.10
CA ASN A 301 13.36 -20.98 -37.04
C ASN A 301 12.09 -21.08 -36.18
N ILE A 302 11.72 -20.01 -35.45
CA ILE A 302 10.51 -19.99 -34.62
C ILE A 302 9.31 -19.57 -35.49
N PRO A 303 8.30 -20.43 -35.66
CA PRO A 303 7.20 -20.21 -36.61
C PRO A 303 6.35 -18.98 -36.28
N PHE A 304 6.27 -18.58 -35.00
CA PHE A 304 5.48 -17.43 -34.57
C PHE A 304 6.10 -16.07 -34.92
N ILE A 305 7.37 -16.02 -35.36
CA ILE A 305 8.08 -14.76 -35.65
C ILE A 305 8.14 -14.47 -37.16
N ASN A 306 8.26 -15.50 -37.99
CA ASN A 306 8.39 -15.34 -39.44
C ASN A 306 7.08 -15.42 -40.23
N ASN A 307 6.03 -16.06 -39.70
CA ASN A 307 4.76 -16.27 -40.44
C ASN A 307 3.70 -15.20 -40.16
N THR A 308 4.06 -13.92 -40.15
CA THR A 308 3.07 -12.86 -39.88
C THR A 308 3.25 -11.59 -40.69
N ASP A 309 2.13 -10.88 -40.79
CA ASP A 309 1.97 -9.56 -41.42
C ASP A 309 2.82 -8.44 -40.79
N ILE A 310 3.46 -8.68 -39.63
CA ILE A 310 4.34 -7.73 -38.95
C ILE A 310 5.80 -8.17 -39.05
N ASN A 311 6.61 -7.39 -39.77
CA ASN A 311 8.06 -7.57 -39.84
C ASN A 311 8.73 -6.88 -38.64
N PHE A 312 9.07 -7.63 -37.60
CA PHE A 312 9.74 -7.09 -36.40
C PHE A 312 11.24 -6.84 -36.60
N PHE A 313 11.92 -7.64 -37.42
CA PHE A 313 13.34 -7.45 -37.73
C PHE A 313 13.70 -8.04 -39.09
N GLN A 314 14.75 -7.52 -39.72
CA GLN A 314 15.30 -8.03 -40.98
C GLN A 314 16.82 -8.11 -40.89
N MET A 315 17.38 -9.21 -41.39
CA MET A 315 18.81 -9.32 -41.65
C MET A 315 19.10 -8.82 -43.05
N VAL A 316 19.87 -7.74 -43.14
CA VAL A 316 20.39 -7.24 -44.42
C VAL A 316 21.78 -7.83 -44.61
N THR A 317 21.95 -8.63 -45.66
CA THR A 317 23.27 -9.12 -46.08
C THR A 317 23.96 -8.04 -46.88
N ASN A 318 24.98 -7.41 -46.31
CA ASN A 318 25.85 -6.54 -47.09
C ASN A 318 26.88 -7.43 -47.79
N LYS A 319 26.72 -7.64 -49.09
CA LYS A 319 27.77 -8.26 -49.91
C LYS A 319 28.86 -7.21 -50.13
N SER A 320 29.90 -7.21 -49.30
CA SER A 320 31.17 -6.61 -49.68
C SER A 320 31.98 -7.66 -50.45
N PRO A 321 32.67 -7.29 -51.55
CA PRO A 321 33.26 -8.27 -52.46
C PRO A 321 34.47 -9.04 -51.88
N ASN A 322 34.96 -8.72 -50.68
CA ASN A 322 36.26 -9.23 -50.23
C ASN A 322 36.37 -9.74 -48.80
N ASN A 323 35.33 -9.79 -47.96
CA ASN A 323 35.42 -10.49 -46.66
C ASN A 323 34.04 -10.84 -46.11
N MET A 324 34.02 -11.91 -45.29
CA MET A 324 32.91 -12.47 -44.49
C MET A 324 31.59 -11.69 -44.52
N TYR A 325 30.48 -12.37 -44.83
CA TYR A 325 29.12 -11.85 -44.72
C TYR A 325 28.94 -10.99 -43.46
N GLU A 326 28.94 -9.67 -43.62
CA GLU A 326 28.53 -8.75 -42.58
C GLU A 326 27.01 -8.69 -42.63
N TYR A 327 26.40 -9.47 -41.74
CA TYR A 327 24.98 -9.38 -41.50
C TYR A 327 24.71 -8.16 -40.64
N THR A 328 23.94 -7.22 -41.17
CA THR A 328 23.43 -6.09 -40.38
C THR A 328 21.99 -6.40 -39.97
N LEU A 329 21.78 -6.54 -38.66
CA LEU A 329 20.44 -6.70 -38.10
C LEU A 329 19.78 -5.33 -38.03
N LYS A 330 18.65 -5.15 -38.72
CA LYS A 330 17.79 -3.98 -38.58
C LYS A 330 16.54 -4.37 -37.80
N LEU A 331 16.33 -3.72 -36.66
CA LEU A 331 15.12 -3.87 -35.84
C LEU A 331 14.12 -2.80 -36.27
N PHE A 332 12.85 -3.17 -36.46
CA PHE A 332 11.80 -2.24 -36.87
C PHE A 332 11.02 -1.73 -35.66
N ASN A 333 10.56 -0.48 -35.78
CA ASN A 333 9.65 0.11 -34.80
C ASN A 333 8.25 -0.49 -34.96
N ILE A 334 7.56 -0.58 -33.84
CA ILE A 334 6.23 -1.16 -33.77
C ILE A 334 5.20 -0.05 -33.94
N ASP A 335 4.31 -0.22 -34.90
CA ASP A 335 3.14 0.64 -35.08
C ASP A 335 1.99 0.20 -34.17
N PHE A 336 1.52 1.11 -33.33
CA PHE A 336 0.43 0.88 -32.40
C PHE A 336 -0.87 0.57 -33.14
N ASP A 337 -1.19 1.33 -34.20
CA ASP A 337 -2.48 1.21 -34.89
C ASP A 337 -2.58 -0.14 -35.61
N HIS A 338 -1.48 -0.59 -36.21
CA HIS A 338 -1.40 -1.89 -36.87
C HIS A 338 -1.55 -3.08 -35.91
N ILE A 339 -1.01 -3.00 -34.69
CA ILE A 339 -1.22 -4.07 -33.69
C ILE A 339 -2.64 -4.04 -33.14
N LEU A 340 -3.21 -2.84 -32.98
CA LEU A 340 -4.56 -2.70 -32.48
C LEU A 340 -5.58 -3.32 -33.45
N THR A 341 -5.46 -3.07 -34.75
CA THR A 341 -6.34 -3.65 -35.78
C THR A 341 -6.27 -5.18 -35.76
N LEU A 342 -5.07 -5.75 -35.80
CA LEU A 342 -4.86 -7.21 -35.76
C LEU A 342 -5.42 -7.86 -34.48
N SER A 343 -5.37 -7.15 -33.35
CA SER A 343 -5.88 -7.64 -32.08
C SER A 343 -7.42 -7.62 -31.98
N GLN A 344 -8.08 -6.79 -32.78
CA GLN A 344 -9.54 -6.64 -32.79
C GLN A 344 -10.23 -7.65 -33.72
N GLU A 345 -9.53 -8.18 -34.72
CA GLU A 345 -10.09 -9.10 -35.71
C GLU A 345 -10.53 -10.45 -35.14
N SER A 346 -9.72 -11.08 -34.26
CA SER A 346 -10.10 -12.35 -33.64
C SER A 346 -9.35 -12.62 -32.33
N ARG A 347 -9.91 -13.52 -31.50
CA ARG A 347 -9.26 -13.98 -30.26
C ARG A 347 -7.90 -14.63 -30.53
N GLU A 348 -7.80 -15.43 -31.60
CA GLU A 348 -6.56 -16.11 -31.96
C GLU A 348 -5.49 -15.13 -32.45
N LYS A 349 -5.86 -14.15 -33.28
CA LYS A 349 -4.93 -13.12 -33.77
C LYS A 349 -4.41 -12.25 -32.63
N ARG A 350 -5.24 -11.92 -31.64
CA ARG A 350 -4.79 -11.23 -30.41
C ARG A 350 -3.79 -12.03 -29.59
N ILE A 351 -4.03 -13.31 -29.36
CA ILE A 351 -3.09 -14.17 -28.62
C ILE A 351 -1.76 -14.29 -29.39
N LYS A 352 -1.83 -14.42 -30.72
CA LYS A 352 -0.65 -14.40 -31.59
C LYS A 352 0.11 -13.08 -31.46
N ALA A 353 -0.54 -11.93 -31.64
CA ALA A 353 0.08 -10.62 -31.51
C ALA A 353 0.76 -10.40 -30.14
N ASN A 354 0.10 -10.77 -29.04
CA ASN A 354 0.68 -10.70 -27.70
C ASN A 354 1.91 -11.61 -27.55
N THR A 355 1.86 -12.83 -28.09
CA THR A 355 2.97 -13.79 -28.06
C THR A 355 4.17 -13.28 -28.87
N GLN A 356 3.90 -12.60 -29.98
CA GLN A 356 4.92 -11.99 -30.82
C GLN A 356 5.60 -10.81 -30.15
N LEU A 357 4.83 -9.91 -29.57
CA LEU A 357 5.36 -8.81 -28.77
C LEU A 357 6.25 -9.32 -27.64
N GLY A 358 5.80 -10.35 -26.92
CA GLY A 358 6.61 -11.03 -25.92
C GLY A 358 7.91 -11.60 -26.48
N SER A 359 7.84 -12.30 -27.61
CA SER A 359 9.01 -12.89 -28.26
C SER A 359 9.99 -11.83 -28.76
N TYR A 360 9.49 -10.68 -29.21
CA TYR A 360 10.31 -9.55 -29.63
C TYR A 360 11.00 -8.89 -28.42
N VAL A 361 10.32 -8.74 -27.29
CA VAL A 361 10.94 -8.30 -26.03
C VAL A 361 12.06 -9.25 -25.61
N LEU A 362 11.87 -10.57 -25.74
CA LEU A 362 12.92 -11.56 -25.45
C LEU A 362 14.14 -11.38 -26.36
N LEU A 363 13.91 -11.19 -27.66
CA LEU A 363 14.98 -10.91 -28.63
C LEU A 363 15.79 -9.67 -28.21
N LEU A 364 15.11 -8.56 -27.94
CA LEU A 364 15.75 -7.30 -27.55
C LEU A 364 16.55 -7.44 -26.25
N LEU A 365 16.02 -8.19 -25.28
CA LEU A 365 16.68 -8.43 -23.99
C LEU A 365 17.93 -9.30 -24.13
N LEU A 366 17.91 -10.30 -25.01
CA LEU A 366 19.09 -11.11 -25.31
C LEU A 366 20.16 -10.28 -26.02
N ILE A 367 19.76 -9.44 -26.98
CA ILE A 367 20.69 -8.55 -27.68
C ILE A 367 21.31 -7.55 -26.70
N SER A 368 20.49 -6.84 -25.90
CA SER A 368 20.97 -5.81 -24.99
C SER A 368 21.86 -6.38 -23.88
N ASN A 369 21.42 -7.44 -23.21
CA ASN A 369 22.07 -7.91 -21.98
C ASN A 369 23.14 -8.97 -22.23
N LYS A 370 22.95 -9.87 -23.21
CA LYS A 370 23.86 -11.02 -23.42
C LYS A 370 24.88 -10.80 -24.54
N ILE A 371 24.56 -9.98 -25.54
CA ILE A 371 25.45 -9.75 -26.70
C ILE A 371 26.17 -8.42 -26.59
N LEU A 372 25.41 -7.32 -26.49
CA LEU A 372 25.96 -5.96 -26.51
C LEU A 372 26.40 -5.49 -25.13
N ASN A 373 25.78 -6.01 -24.06
CA ASN A 373 25.97 -5.60 -22.68
C ASN A 373 25.78 -4.07 -22.49
N ILE A 374 24.67 -3.56 -23.02
CA ILE A 374 24.29 -2.14 -23.00
C ILE A 374 23.17 -1.89 -22.00
N GLN A 375 23.24 -0.76 -21.30
CA GLN A 375 22.15 -0.27 -20.47
C GLN A 375 21.10 0.40 -21.35
N ILE A 376 19.91 -0.21 -21.41
CA ILE A 376 18.73 0.33 -22.07
C ILE A 376 18.02 1.35 -21.16
N PRO A 377 17.33 2.35 -21.71
CA PRO A 377 16.78 3.47 -20.95
C PRO A 377 15.53 3.07 -20.16
N PHE A 378 14.75 2.11 -20.68
CA PHE A 378 13.59 1.57 -20.00
C PHE A 378 13.74 0.07 -19.77
N ASN A 379 13.42 -0.40 -18.56
CA ASN A 379 13.57 -1.79 -18.18
C ASN A 379 12.53 -2.66 -18.90
N MET A 380 13.00 -3.66 -19.65
CA MET A 380 12.14 -4.64 -20.30
C MET A 380 12.05 -5.91 -19.44
N SER A 381 10.84 -6.36 -19.15
CA SER A 381 10.56 -7.59 -18.40
C SER A 381 9.78 -8.57 -19.26
N TYR A 382 10.37 -9.74 -19.51
CA TYR A 382 9.77 -10.79 -20.32
C TYR A 382 8.92 -11.73 -19.46
N TYR A 383 7.63 -11.82 -19.77
CA TYR A 383 6.65 -12.73 -19.15
C TYR A 383 5.85 -13.49 -20.22
N GLY A 384 6.50 -13.88 -21.31
CA GLY A 384 5.82 -14.48 -22.47
C GLY A 384 4.85 -13.50 -23.12
N SER A 385 3.61 -13.94 -23.35
CA SER A 385 2.54 -13.12 -23.95
C SER A 385 2.04 -11.96 -23.07
N THR A 386 2.54 -11.83 -21.84
CA THR A 386 2.15 -10.78 -20.88
C THR A 386 3.33 -9.89 -20.46
N SER A 387 4.29 -9.70 -21.38
CA SER A 387 5.49 -8.91 -21.14
C SER A 387 5.18 -7.44 -20.79
N MET A 388 6.09 -6.79 -20.06
CA MET A 388 5.89 -5.43 -19.52
C MET A 388 7.15 -4.57 -19.62
N ILE A 389 6.96 -3.25 -19.62
CA ILE A 389 8.02 -2.24 -19.53
C ILE A 389 7.93 -1.51 -18.19
N ASN A 390 9.09 -1.28 -17.57
CA ASN A 390 9.25 -0.66 -16.24
C ASN A 390 8.38 -1.32 -15.15
N PHE A 391 7.99 -2.58 -15.33
CA PHE A 391 7.05 -3.29 -14.47
C PHE A 391 5.67 -2.60 -14.32
N HIS A 392 5.34 -1.65 -15.19
CA HIS A 392 4.13 -0.84 -15.07
C HIS A 392 3.31 -0.79 -16.36
N TYR A 393 3.97 -0.71 -17.52
CA TYR A 393 3.28 -0.61 -18.81
C TYR A 393 3.14 -2.00 -19.46
N PRO A 394 1.91 -2.52 -19.63
CA PRO A 394 1.68 -3.81 -20.26
C PRO A 394 1.96 -3.74 -21.76
N LEU A 395 2.63 -4.76 -22.31
CA LEU A 395 2.82 -4.97 -23.75
C LEU A 395 1.88 -6.08 -24.27
N PHE A 396 0.65 -6.10 -23.79
CA PHE A 396 -0.36 -7.06 -24.22
C PHE A 396 -1.75 -6.46 -24.23
N ILE A 397 -2.60 -6.98 -25.11
CA ILE A 397 -3.98 -6.54 -25.27
C ILE A 397 -4.91 -7.59 -24.67
N THR A 398 -5.80 -7.17 -23.77
CA THR A 398 -6.80 -8.02 -23.10
C THR A 398 -8.08 -8.17 -23.93
N HIS A 399 -8.95 -9.10 -23.52
CA HIS A 399 -10.29 -9.26 -24.11
C HIS A 399 -11.17 -8.03 -23.85
N VAL A 400 -11.14 -7.53 -22.62
CA VAL A 400 -11.89 -6.34 -22.19
C VAL A 400 -10.91 -5.18 -22.16
N GLN A 401 -11.05 -4.27 -23.12
CA GLN A 401 -10.19 -3.10 -23.25
C GLN A 401 -10.81 -1.93 -22.48
N SER A 402 -10.17 -1.50 -21.40
CA SER A 402 -10.47 -0.19 -20.81
C SER A 402 -9.70 0.89 -21.56
N THR A 403 -10.24 2.10 -21.63
CA THR A 403 -9.54 3.27 -22.21
C THR A 403 -8.19 3.50 -21.52
N LYS A 404 -8.14 3.23 -20.21
CA LYS A 404 -6.90 3.26 -19.41
C LYS A 404 -5.87 2.23 -19.91
N HIS A 405 -6.27 0.98 -20.10
CA HIS A 405 -5.38 -0.10 -20.57
C HIS A 405 -4.82 0.20 -21.97
N LEU A 406 -5.64 0.74 -22.88
CA LEU A 406 -5.19 1.12 -24.22
C LEU A 406 -4.16 2.25 -24.20
N ASN A 407 -4.35 3.26 -23.34
CA ASN A 407 -3.40 4.34 -23.16
C ASN A 407 -2.07 3.84 -22.56
N GLU A 408 -2.14 2.96 -21.55
CA GLU A 408 -0.95 2.34 -20.95
C GLU A 408 -0.20 1.45 -21.95
N PHE A 409 -0.92 0.70 -22.78
CA PHE A 409 -0.35 -0.11 -23.87
C PHE A 409 0.33 0.77 -24.93
N LYS A 410 -0.30 1.89 -25.34
CA LYS A 410 0.28 2.87 -26.27
C LYS A 410 1.58 3.47 -25.74
N LEU A 411 1.58 3.87 -24.47
CA LEU A 411 2.78 4.36 -23.79
C LEU A 411 3.86 3.26 -23.74
N GLY A 412 3.48 2.02 -23.43
CA GLY A 412 4.37 0.86 -23.49
C GLY A 412 5.06 0.71 -24.84
N ILE A 413 4.30 0.72 -25.94
CA ILE A 413 4.87 0.62 -27.30
C ILE A 413 5.83 1.78 -27.59
N ASN A 414 5.47 3.02 -27.23
CA ASN A 414 6.34 4.18 -27.45
C ASN A 414 7.68 4.03 -26.70
N LEU A 415 7.65 3.57 -25.44
CA LEU A 415 8.85 3.31 -24.65
C LEU A 415 9.68 2.16 -25.24
N LEU A 416 9.02 1.12 -25.76
CA LEU A 416 9.69 0.03 -26.47
C LEU A 416 10.42 0.52 -27.71
N ASN A 417 9.79 1.38 -28.50
CA ASN A 417 10.38 1.97 -29.71
C ASN A 417 11.62 2.83 -29.38
N ILE A 418 11.64 3.51 -28.23
CA ILE A 418 12.85 4.21 -27.76
C ILE A 418 13.98 3.21 -27.48
N ASN A 419 13.68 2.10 -26.80
CA ASN A 419 14.66 1.03 -26.57
C ASN A 419 15.18 0.43 -27.90
N ILE A 420 14.29 0.19 -28.87
CA ILE A 420 14.64 -0.35 -30.20
C ILE A 420 15.59 0.60 -30.92
N ASN A 421 15.28 1.90 -30.94
CA ASN A 421 16.13 2.90 -31.57
C ASN A 421 17.53 2.95 -30.93
N GLN A 422 17.62 2.85 -29.61
CA GLN A 422 18.93 2.80 -28.93
C GLN A 422 19.70 1.53 -29.29
N ILE A 423 19.05 0.36 -29.31
CA ILE A 423 19.71 -0.89 -29.71
C ILE A 423 20.19 -0.79 -31.17
N ASN A 424 19.39 -0.22 -32.07
CA ASN A 424 19.77 0.03 -33.46
C ASN A 424 21.01 0.94 -33.58
N GLN A 425 21.12 2.00 -32.76
CA GLN A 425 22.33 2.85 -32.73
C GLN A 425 23.58 2.06 -32.33
N PHE A 426 23.47 1.13 -31.39
CA PHE A 426 24.59 0.26 -30.99
C PHE A 426 24.89 -0.88 -31.95
N LEU A 427 23.95 -1.23 -32.85
CA LEU A 427 24.18 -2.21 -33.90
C LEU A 427 24.83 -1.59 -35.15
N GLN A 428 24.71 -0.28 -35.33
CA GLN A 428 25.33 0.46 -36.44
C GLN A 428 26.77 0.93 -36.15
N ASN A 429 27.15 0.99 -34.87
CA ASN A 429 28.50 1.33 -34.38
C ASN A 429 29.33 0.07 -34.11
#